data_AF-A0A8B8I3Z7-F1
#
_entry.id   AF-A0A8B8I3Z7-F1
#
_cell.length_a   1.000
_cell.length_b   1.000
_cell.length_c   1.000
_cell.angle_alpha   90.00
_cell.angle_beta   90.00
_cell.angle_gamma   90.00
#
_symmetry.space_group_name_H-M   'P 1'
#
loop_
_entity.id
_entity.type
_entity.pdbx_description
1 polymer ?
#
loop_
_entity_poly.entity_id
_entity_poly.type
_entity_poly.pdbx_seq_one_letter_code
_entity_poly.pdbx_strand_id
1 'polypeptide(L)'
;MSLVREFILNATEKFFCLPTHEVKEQNEEALMNFIHNSQSLVLQIVMNQSLLFFTMIQDGMKKSIIFYKTSAQELTSQDSLNNINIITLTTGPAESLYQILRQIYSPLLAVGEDLYSNKLQKNLSDLQANLRVLTHGKEHENTKVILSIEDEIDYWKTMGQKRDANRTEREAASSFCVLFEDVFEEIRSLQTSVMQEVKDSAENIAGILDDVWRYTVHPYSENRMIHIFDIIGHIICSVIQKAVSQIDPWKINDGFKDNEILVLMTEGLNVVQTWIGACKSLTETYWPNYALHPWKGNTYIPNFCVNFETRLKEIHNIRSTYNQLIKLLTENEKVELNSHQFLEPFKNINIWIYNGPNQSWESAVANFSAKIRPAESKITEKLKPRMNNTSTKQMLYEFIRYKTLINRPLVKHALSNELDIFVSSLLAMVKTIQSQMGSDEVDVQMYQPAEMSPLVQRVQWAKQMEAKVKEVVICIENYLGEFENSEEVLKLASQLLRDLKTTYTQLHEDWSRDIQALVRDESAAAGDGPVVRFSREERLMEVRFEPRLVRAESEARALAALALAPPAALRAALHALTAPLAHARALHQARAAHVFPCASV
;
A
#
# COMPACT_ATOMS: atom_id res chain seq x y z
N MET A 1 2.61 42.57 41.51
CA MET A 1 3.31 43.39 40.49
C MET A 1 4.28 42.58 39.64
N SER A 2 5.11 41.68 40.20
CA SER A 2 6.07 40.89 39.40
C SER A 2 5.42 39.79 38.55
N LEU A 3 4.44 39.05 39.06
CA LEU A 3 3.96 37.81 38.43
C LEU A 3 3.34 38.00 37.03
N VAL A 4 2.48 39.00 36.84
CA VAL A 4 1.85 39.25 35.52
C VAL A 4 2.86 39.77 34.50
N ARG A 5 3.78 40.64 34.93
CA ARG A 5 4.88 41.14 34.11
C ARG A 5 5.82 40.00 33.70
N GLU A 6 6.22 39.17 34.65
CA GLU A 6 7.07 38.00 34.45
C GLU A 6 6.40 36.95 33.56
N PHE A 7 5.08 36.77 33.68
CA PHE A 7 4.30 35.89 32.82
C PHE A 7 4.29 36.37 31.36
N ILE A 8 3.99 37.65 31.11
CA ILE A 8 3.96 38.22 29.75
C ILE A 8 5.36 38.10 29.10
N LEU A 9 6.42 38.40 29.87
CA LEU A 9 7.80 38.31 29.40
C LEU A 9 8.23 36.87 29.12
N ASN A 10 7.98 35.91 30.03
CA ASN A 10 8.30 34.51 29.82
C ASN A 10 7.55 33.90 28.62
N ALA A 11 6.27 34.25 28.45
CA ALA A 11 5.48 33.81 27.30
C ALA A 11 6.02 34.36 25.99
N THR A 12 6.47 35.62 25.97
CA THR A 12 7.10 36.21 24.78
C THR A 12 8.48 35.63 24.48
N GLU A 13 9.31 35.44 25.50
CA GLU A 13 10.62 34.80 25.38
C GLU A 13 10.52 33.40 24.79
N LYS A 14 9.58 32.58 25.28
CA LYS A 14 9.35 31.22 24.77
C LYS A 14 8.81 31.19 23.35
N PHE A 15 7.92 32.11 23.00
CA PHE A 15 7.33 32.14 21.66
C PHE A 15 8.31 32.65 20.59
N PHE A 16 9.14 33.62 20.93
CA PHE A 16 10.11 34.21 20.02
C PHE A 16 11.50 33.55 20.07
N CYS A 17 11.74 32.64 21.02
CA CYS A 17 13.02 31.94 21.26
C CYS A 17 14.22 32.90 21.38
N LEU A 18 14.04 34.05 22.04
CA LEU A 18 15.10 35.03 22.29
C LEU A 18 15.32 35.24 23.80
N PRO A 19 16.58 35.28 24.27
CA PRO A 19 16.91 35.69 25.64
C PRO A 19 17.13 37.20 25.66
N THR A 20 16.08 38.01 25.72
CA THR A 20 16.24 39.48 25.79
C THR A 20 15.97 39.98 27.21
N HIS A 21 17.05 40.18 27.97
CA HIS A 21 17.04 40.75 29.32
C HIS A 21 16.80 42.28 29.37
N GLU A 22 16.65 42.98 28.24
CA GLU A 22 16.48 44.44 28.22
C GLU A 22 15.19 44.84 27.50
N VAL A 23 14.14 45.08 28.29
CA VAL A 23 12.91 45.73 27.82
C VAL A 23 13.22 47.23 27.69
N LYS A 24 13.13 47.79 26.48
CA LYS A 24 13.26 49.24 26.25
C LYS A 24 12.23 50.01 27.08
N GLU A 25 12.54 51.22 27.59
CA GLU A 25 11.62 52.02 28.43
C GLU A 25 10.23 52.22 27.81
N GLN A 26 10.15 52.40 26.47
CA GLN A 26 8.88 52.53 25.74
C GLN A 26 8.00 51.27 25.82
N ASN A 27 8.63 50.09 25.90
CA ASN A 27 7.93 48.83 26.04
C ASN A 27 7.44 48.62 27.48
N GLU A 28 8.18 49.12 28.48
CA GLU A 28 7.71 49.13 29.86
C GLU A 28 6.52 50.07 30.05
N GLU A 29 6.52 51.24 29.42
CA GLU A 29 5.38 52.16 29.46
C GLU A 29 4.11 51.53 28.85
N ALA A 30 4.23 50.83 27.72
CA ALA A 30 3.12 50.09 27.12
C ALA A 30 2.61 48.93 28.00
N LEU A 31 3.52 48.22 28.66
CA LEU A 31 3.20 47.10 29.55
C LEU A 31 2.56 47.60 30.86
N MET A 32 3.05 48.71 31.42
CA MET A 32 2.47 49.36 32.58
C MET A 32 1.11 49.97 32.26
N ASN A 33 0.95 50.56 31.08
CA ASN A 33 -0.36 51.00 30.58
C ASN A 33 -1.32 49.81 30.49
N PHE A 34 -0.91 48.67 29.94
CA PHE A 34 -1.74 47.47 29.91
C PHE A 34 -2.10 46.94 31.31
N ILE A 35 -1.19 46.99 32.28
CA ILE A 35 -1.46 46.48 33.64
C ILE A 35 -2.39 47.42 34.43
N HIS A 36 -2.13 48.73 34.38
CA HIS A 36 -2.77 49.73 35.25
C HIS A 36 -3.98 50.40 34.61
N ASN A 37 -4.06 50.51 33.29
CA ASN A 37 -5.23 51.10 32.66
C ASN A 37 -6.34 50.03 32.53
N SER A 38 -7.47 50.29 33.18
CA SER A 38 -8.67 49.44 33.10
C SER A 38 -9.28 49.44 31.69
N GLN A 39 -9.01 50.47 30.88
CA GLN A 39 -9.54 50.62 29.53
C GLN A 39 -8.65 49.98 28.44
N SER A 40 -7.37 49.71 28.72
CA SER A 40 -6.50 49.01 27.77
C SER A 40 -6.72 47.51 27.87
N LEU A 41 -7.51 46.97 26.95
CA LEU A 41 -7.89 45.57 26.92
C LEU A 41 -6.93 44.69 26.10
N VAL A 42 -6.05 45.27 25.28
CA VAL A 42 -5.20 44.53 24.34
C VAL A 42 -3.74 45.00 24.43
N LEU A 43 -2.83 44.04 24.32
CA LEU A 43 -1.39 44.25 24.19
C LEU A 43 -0.86 43.34 23.06
N GLN A 44 -0.41 43.91 21.96
CA GLN A 44 0.23 43.19 20.86
C GLN A 44 1.75 43.33 20.97
N ILE A 45 2.46 42.22 20.82
CA ILE A 45 3.93 42.16 20.84
C ILE A 45 4.41 41.62 19.51
N VAL A 46 5.28 42.39 18.84
CA VAL A 46 5.77 42.11 17.48
C VAL A 46 7.29 42.05 17.48
N MET A 47 7.85 41.17 16.65
CA MET A 47 9.28 41.10 16.38
C MET A 47 9.59 41.61 14.97
N ASN A 48 10.21 42.79 14.87
CA ASN A 48 10.72 43.34 13.60
C ASN A 48 12.25 43.54 13.55
N GLN A 49 12.94 43.47 14.70
CA GLN A 49 14.41 43.47 14.91
C GLN A 49 14.72 43.56 16.42
N SER A 50 13.85 44.22 17.17
CA SER A 50 13.71 44.15 18.63
C SER A 50 12.24 43.91 18.99
N LEU A 51 11.96 43.48 20.23
CA LEU A 51 10.58 43.38 20.73
C LEU A 51 9.94 44.78 20.79
N LEU A 52 8.75 44.92 20.21
CA LEU A 52 7.94 46.15 20.27
C LEU A 52 6.58 45.81 20.87
N PHE A 53 6.16 46.59 21.86
CA PHE A 53 4.90 46.42 22.58
C PHE A 53 3.93 47.53 22.16
N PHE A 54 2.75 47.15 21.71
CA PHE A 54 1.70 48.06 21.27
C PHE A 54 0.42 47.81 22.06
N THR A 55 -0.21 48.86 22.57
CA THR A 55 -1.54 48.81 23.20
C THR A 55 -2.69 48.89 22.18
N MET A 56 -2.36 49.05 20.90
CA MET A 56 -3.28 49.08 19.75
C MET A 56 -2.81 48.09 18.69
N ILE A 57 -3.76 47.45 17.99
CA ILE A 57 -3.46 46.47 16.94
C ILE A 57 -2.85 47.18 15.73
N GLN A 58 -1.68 46.73 15.28
CA GLN A 58 -0.98 47.21 14.09
C GLN A 58 -1.07 46.17 12.95
N ASP A 59 -1.30 46.63 11.72
CA ASP A 59 -1.44 45.79 10.54
C ASP A 59 -0.09 45.51 9.83
N GLY A 60 0.06 44.35 9.19
CA GLY A 60 1.21 44.02 8.34
C GLY A 60 2.36 43.19 8.95
N MET A 61 2.16 42.52 10.09
CA MET A 61 3.26 41.87 10.83
C MET A 61 3.25 40.33 10.73
N LYS A 62 4.42 39.71 10.48
CA LYS A 62 4.57 38.27 10.17
C LYS A 62 4.44 37.33 11.38
N LYS A 63 4.84 37.77 12.58
CA LYS A 63 4.68 37.02 13.83
C LYS A 63 4.36 37.97 14.98
N SER A 64 3.23 37.77 15.66
CA SER A 64 2.86 38.58 16.82
C SER A 64 2.11 37.78 17.88
N ILE A 65 2.29 38.14 19.15
CA ILE A 65 1.50 37.63 20.26
C ILE A 65 0.57 38.74 20.73
N ILE A 66 -0.71 38.43 20.90
CA ILE A 66 -1.72 39.35 21.40
C ILE A 66 -2.21 38.84 22.74
N PHE A 67 -2.04 39.65 23.77
CA PHE A 67 -2.65 39.47 25.07
C PHE A 67 -3.93 40.30 25.12
N TYR A 68 -5.03 39.73 25.59
CA TYR A 68 -6.25 40.49 25.84
C TYR A 68 -6.88 40.16 27.18
N LYS A 69 -7.55 41.14 27.78
CA LYS A 69 -8.26 41.00 29.06
C LYS A 69 -9.70 40.56 28.86
N THR A 70 -10.18 39.66 29.72
CA THR A 70 -11.60 39.21 29.74
C THR A 70 -12.55 40.27 30.33
N SER A 71 -12.06 41.13 31.23
CA SER A 71 -12.83 42.20 31.87
C SER A 71 -12.00 43.47 32.02
N ALA A 72 -12.66 44.64 32.02
CA ALA A 72 -12.04 45.96 32.20
C ALA A 72 -11.67 46.19 33.68
N GLN A 73 -10.62 45.51 34.15
CA GLN A 73 -10.13 45.60 35.53
C GLN A 73 -8.61 45.79 35.56
N GLU A 74 -8.13 46.39 36.66
CA GLU A 74 -6.71 46.51 36.95
C GLU A 74 -6.14 45.15 37.36
N LEU A 75 -4.98 44.79 36.81
CA LEU A 75 -4.38 43.45 36.99
C LEU A 75 -3.50 43.38 38.27
N THR A 76 -3.96 43.95 39.38
CA THR A 76 -3.18 44.07 40.63
C THR A 76 -3.44 42.93 41.64
N SER A 77 -4.54 42.18 41.50
CA SER A 77 -4.90 41.05 42.38
C SER A 77 -4.26 39.72 41.95
N GLN A 78 -4.14 38.75 42.86
CA GLN A 78 -3.52 37.44 42.59
C GLN A 78 -4.28 36.61 41.53
N ASP A 79 -5.58 36.85 41.35
CA ASP A 79 -6.43 36.20 40.32
C ASP A 79 -6.31 36.83 38.92
N SER A 80 -5.47 37.86 38.75
CA SER A 80 -5.31 38.61 37.50
C SER A 80 -4.83 37.77 36.32
N LEU A 81 -4.11 36.66 36.54
CA LEU A 81 -3.66 35.76 35.47
C LEU A 81 -4.82 35.05 34.75
N ASN A 82 -5.92 34.74 35.46
CA ASN A 82 -7.09 34.10 34.86
C ASN A 82 -7.84 35.02 33.89
N ASN A 83 -7.61 36.34 34.00
CA ASN A 83 -8.25 37.33 33.15
C ASN A 83 -7.46 37.65 31.88
N ILE A 84 -6.31 37.01 31.65
CA ILE A 84 -5.44 37.26 30.49
C ILE A 84 -5.50 36.07 29.54
N ASN A 85 -5.92 36.33 28.30
CA ASN A 85 -5.90 35.36 27.22
C ASN A 85 -4.80 35.69 26.22
N ILE A 86 -4.28 34.65 25.54
CA ILE A 86 -3.17 34.77 24.59
C ILE A 86 -3.61 34.25 23.23
N ILE A 87 -3.43 35.06 22.19
CA ILE A 87 -3.57 34.66 20.79
C ILE A 87 -2.21 34.81 20.12
N THR A 88 -1.77 33.78 19.40
CA THR A 88 -0.54 33.82 18.63
C THR A 88 -0.85 33.89 17.14
N LEU A 89 -0.28 34.87 16.45
CA LEU A 89 -0.40 35.07 15.01
C LEU A 89 0.95 34.74 14.39
N THR A 90 0.99 33.73 13.52
CA THR A 90 2.21 33.31 12.79
C THR A 90 2.11 33.50 11.28
N THR A 91 0.91 33.78 10.79
CA THR A 91 0.55 33.98 9.39
C THR A 91 -0.39 35.18 9.28
N GLY A 92 -0.84 35.53 8.06
CA GLY A 92 -1.71 36.67 7.85
C GLY A 92 -2.96 36.65 8.75
N PRO A 93 -3.53 37.81 9.12
CA PRO A 93 -4.63 37.89 10.09
C PRO A 93 -5.86 37.09 9.66
N ALA A 94 -6.17 37.07 8.35
CA ALA A 94 -7.27 36.27 7.81
C ALA A 94 -7.00 34.76 7.90
N GLU A 95 -5.76 34.31 7.71
CA GLU A 95 -5.38 32.89 7.79
C GLU A 95 -5.40 32.39 9.23
N SER A 96 -4.83 33.17 10.16
CA SER A 96 -4.84 32.81 11.56
C SER A 96 -6.26 32.79 12.13
N LEU A 97 -7.10 33.77 11.76
CA LEU A 97 -8.49 33.79 12.18
C LEU A 97 -9.29 32.62 11.57
N TYR A 98 -9.05 32.27 10.31
CA TYR A 98 -9.62 31.07 9.70
C TYR A 98 -9.21 29.78 10.44
N GLN A 99 -7.92 29.62 10.75
CA GLN A 99 -7.42 28.44 11.48
C GLN A 99 -7.98 28.34 12.90
N ILE A 100 -8.00 29.46 13.64
CA ILE A 100 -8.55 29.52 15.00
C ILE A 100 -10.05 29.20 14.99
N LEU A 101 -10.81 29.77 14.06
CA LEU A 101 -12.24 29.47 13.92
C LEU A 101 -12.48 28.00 13.58
N ARG A 102 -11.74 27.43 12.63
CA ARG A 102 -11.94 26.07 12.16
C ARG A 102 -11.49 25.02 13.18
N GLN A 103 -10.32 25.20 13.79
CA GLN A 103 -9.70 24.19 14.66
C GLN A 103 -10.12 24.28 16.12
N ILE A 104 -10.43 25.47 16.63
CA ILE A 104 -10.72 25.69 18.06
C ILE A 104 -12.21 25.96 18.25
N TYR A 105 -12.74 27.03 17.65
CA TYR A 105 -14.11 27.46 17.96
C TYR A 105 -15.19 26.58 17.32
N SER A 106 -14.98 26.08 16.10
CA SER A 106 -15.94 25.20 15.44
C SER A 106 -16.19 23.91 16.23
N PRO A 107 -15.17 23.13 16.65
CA PRO A 107 -15.40 21.96 17.49
C PRO A 107 -15.89 22.33 18.90
N LEU A 108 -15.41 23.42 19.50
CA LEU A 108 -15.80 23.81 20.86
C LEU A 108 -17.27 24.25 20.95
N LEU A 109 -17.80 24.89 19.89
CA LEU A 109 -19.22 25.25 19.76
C LEU A 109 -20.08 24.10 19.23
N ALA A 110 -19.49 23.04 18.66
CA ALA A 110 -20.21 21.82 18.28
C ALA A 110 -20.53 20.93 19.48
N VAL A 111 -19.75 21.03 20.57
CA VAL A 111 -20.00 20.31 21.84
C VAL A 111 -21.17 20.92 22.63
N GLY A 112 -21.49 22.20 22.42
CA GLY A 112 -22.63 22.87 23.07
C GLY A 112 -23.93 22.68 22.30
N GLU A 113 -24.84 21.84 22.81
CA GLU A 113 -26.17 21.59 22.22
C GLU A 113 -27.21 22.68 22.58
N ASP A 114 -27.00 23.91 22.10
CA ASP A 114 -27.97 25.02 22.26
C ASP A 114 -28.60 25.44 20.92
N LEU A 115 -29.88 25.83 20.90
CA LEU A 115 -30.54 26.34 19.68
C LEU A 115 -29.83 27.56 19.06
N TYR A 116 -29.14 28.35 19.87
CA TYR A 116 -28.31 29.47 19.43
C TYR A 116 -26.96 29.02 18.86
N SER A 117 -26.42 27.87 19.30
CA SER A 117 -25.17 27.32 18.75
C SER A 117 -25.37 26.92 17.29
N ASN A 118 -26.54 26.40 16.90
CA ASN A 118 -26.85 26.09 15.49
C ASN A 118 -26.88 27.31 14.56
N LYS A 119 -27.42 28.46 15.02
CA LYS A 119 -27.39 29.71 14.24
C LYS A 119 -25.97 30.29 14.17
N LEU A 120 -25.23 30.22 15.27
CA LEU A 120 -23.83 30.64 15.31
C LEU A 120 -22.96 29.76 14.41
N GLN A 121 -23.19 28.45 14.37
CA GLN A 121 -22.51 27.52 13.47
C GLN A 121 -22.73 27.87 12.00
N LYS A 122 -23.95 28.24 11.60
CA LYS A 122 -24.22 28.73 10.23
C LYS A 122 -23.50 30.04 9.91
N ASN A 123 -23.53 31.01 10.82
CA ASN A 123 -22.79 32.26 10.62
C ASN A 123 -21.27 32.04 10.60
N LEU A 124 -20.78 31.08 11.38
CA LEU A 124 -19.37 30.67 11.39
C LEU A 124 -19.00 29.94 10.11
N SER A 125 -19.86 29.09 9.55
CA SER A 125 -19.59 28.47 8.24
C SER A 125 -19.55 29.50 7.13
N ASP A 126 -20.45 30.48 7.14
CA ASP A 126 -20.47 31.56 6.15
C ASP A 126 -19.23 32.47 6.30
N LEU A 127 -18.85 32.79 7.54
CA LEU A 127 -17.65 33.57 7.83
C LEU A 127 -16.37 32.80 7.43
N GLN A 128 -16.32 31.49 7.73
CA GLN A 128 -15.23 30.62 7.30
C GLN A 128 -15.12 30.59 5.77
N ALA A 129 -16.25 30.48 5.05
CA ALA A 129 -16.26 30.52 3.59
C ALA A 129 -15.72 31.86 3.04
N ASN A 130 -16.13 32.99 3.63
CA ASN A 130 -15.66 34.31 3.21
C ASN A 130 -14.17 34.55 3.51
N LEU A 131 -13.71 34.18 4.71
CA LEU A 131 -12.30 34.28 5.08
C LEU A 131 -11.44 33.40 4.21
N ARG A 132 -11.93 32.22 3.87
CA ARG A 132 -11.27 31.28 2.97
C ARG A 132 -11.08 31.85 1.57
N VAL A 133 -12.07 32.55 1.01
CA VAL A 133 -11.89 33.27 -0.27
C VAL A 133 -10.80 34.33 -0.17
N LEU A 134 -10.70 35.02 0.97
CA LEU A 134 -9.69 36.05 1.21
C LEU A 134 -8.27 35.49 1.41
N THR A 135 -8.13 34.30 2.00
CA THR A 135 -6.83 33.64 2.18
C THR A 135 -6.33 33.01 0.88
N HIS A 136 -7.21 32.37 0.11
CA HIS A 136 -6.90 31.79 -1.20
C HIS A 136 -6.76 32.84 -2.32
N GLY A 137 -7.29 34.05 -2.12
CA GLY A 137 -7.31 35.10 -3.13
C GLY A 137 -6.00 35.89 -3.27
N LYS A 138 -5.08 35.80 -2.30
CA LYS A 138 -3.89 36.68 -2.27
C LYS A 138 -2.65 36.06 -2.90
N GLU A 139 -2.48 34.75 -2.87
CA GLU A 139 -1.32 34.06 -3.46
C GLU A 139 -1.76 32.69 -4.02
N HIS A 140 -1.57 32.47 -5.32
CA HIS A 140 -1.92 31.21 -6.01
C HIS A 140 -1.15 29.97 -5.48
N GLU A 141 -0.23 30.15 -4.53
CA GLU A 141 0.71 29.15 -4.04
C GLU A 141 0.57 28.80 -2.54
N ASN A 142 -0.41 29.36 -1.82
CA ASN A 142 -0.58 29.04 -0.38
C ASN A 142 -1.22 27.66 -0.16
N THR A 143 -0.44 26.60 -0.44
CA THR A 143 -0.73 25.19 -0.15
C THR A 143 -0.96 24.91 1.34
N LYS A 144 -0.52 25.82 2.22
CA LYS A 144 -0.63 25.70 3.69
C LYS A 144 -2.06 25.75 4.23
N VAL A 145 -3.03 26.21 3.43
CA VAL A 145 -4.45 26.30 3.84
C VAL A 145 -5.24 25.04 3.48
N ILE A 146 -4.78 24.25 2.51
CA ILE A 146 -5.44 23.01 2.08
C ILE A 146 -5.02 21.91 3.05
N LEU A 147 -5.92 21.41 3.88
CA LEU A 147 -5.60 20.35 4.86
C LEU A 147 -6.34 19.05 4.55
N SER A 148 -7.38 19.10 3.73
CA SER A 148 -8.15 17.94 3.24
C SER A 148 -8.44 18.03 1.74
N ILE A 149 -8.89 16.93 1.14
CA ILE A 149 -9.30 16.90 -0.28
C ILE A 149 -10.63 17.63 -0.49
N GLU A 150 -11.52 17.63 0.51
CA GLU A 150 -12.67 18.52 0.56
C GLU A 150 -12.23 19.99 0.43
N ASP A 151 -11.08 20.34 1.01
CA ASP A 151 -10.57 21.70 0.91
C ASP A 151 -10.14 22.07 -0.52
N GLU A 152 -9.71 21.08 -1.32
CA GLU A 152 -9.33 21.26 -2.71
C GLU A 152 -10.57 21.36 -3.61
N ILE A 153 -11.60 20.52 -3.40
CA ILE A 153 -12.89 20.59 -4.13
C ILE A 153 -13.52 21.97 -3.96
N ASP A 154 -13.60 22.44 -2.72
CA ASP A 154 -14.17 23.74 -2.41
C ASP A 154 -13.30 24.90 -2.95
N TYR A 155 -11.97 24.74 -3.00
CA TYR A 155 -11.11 25.71 -3.67
C TYR A 155 -11.48 25.84 -5.15
N TRP A 156 -11.62 24.72 -5.86
CA TRP A 156 -12.01 24.74 -7.28
C TRP A 156 -13.44 25.27 -7.48
N LYS A 157 -14.38 24.96 -6.57
CA LYS A 157 -15.73 25.56 -6.56
C LYS A 157 -15.69 27.08 -6.43
N THR A 158 -14.87 27.62 -5.53
CA THR A 158 -14.72 29.07 -5.36
C THR A 158 -14.01 29.74 -6.55
N MET A 159 -13.01 29.08 -7.14
CA MET A 159 -12.34 29.57 -8.36
C MET A 159 -13.30 29.62 -9.56
N GLY A 160 -14.18 28.62 -9.70
CA GLY A 160 -15.23 28.62 -10.73
C GLY A 160 -16.32 29.69 -10.54
N GLN A 161 -16.43 30.29 -9.34
CA GLN A 161 -17.39 31.34 -9.01
C GLN A 161 -16.81 32.77 -9.11
N LYS A 162 -15.48 32.92 -9.17
CA LYS A 162 -14.84 34.23 -9.36
C LYS A 162 -15.26 34.83 -10.71
N ARG A 163 -15.76 36.07 -10.68
CA ARG A 163 -16.23 36.80 -11.87
C ARG A 163 -15.10 37.21 -12.82
N ASP A 164 -13.86 37.26 -12.32
CA ASP A 164 -12.67 37.69 -13.06
C ASP A 164 -11.85 36.53 -13.66
N ALA A 165 -12.29 35.28 -13.50
CA ALA A 165 -11.59 34.10 -14.03
C ALA A 165 -11.83 33.93 -15.54
N ASN A 166 -10.79 33.53 -16.28
CA ASN A 166 -10.90 33.26 -17.70
C ASN A 166 -11.89 32.11 -17.96
N ARG A 167 -12.59 32.13 -19.11
CA ARG A 167 -13.55 31.06 -19.48
C ARG A 167 -12.91 29.66 -19.41
N THR A 168 -11.65 29.55 -19.81
CA THR A 168 -10.84 28.33 -19.75
C THR A 168 -10.50 27.91 -18.33
N GLU A 169 -10.20 28.85 -17.42
CA GLU A 169 -9.97 28.58 -15.99
C GLU A 169 -11.25 28.11 -15.29
N ARG A 170 -12.41 28.61 -15.73
CA ARG A 170 -13.71 28.21 -15.20
C ARG A 170 -14.10 26.80 -15.63
N GLU A 171 -13.89 26.48 -16.89
CA GLU A 171 -14.08 25.14 -17.44
C GLU A 171 -13.10 24.16 -16.76
N ALA A 172 -11.83 24.54 -16.61
CA ALA A 172 -10.82 23.76 -15.89
C ALA A 172 -11.19 23.52 -14.42
N ALA A 173 -11.63 24.56 -13.69
CA ALA A 173 -12.06 24.44 -12.31
C ALA A 173 -13.25 23.48 -12.17
N SER A 174 -14.20 23.52 -13.10
CA SER A 174 -15.34 22.59 -13.10
C SER A 174 -14.91 21.14 -13.35
N SER A 175 -13.96 20.91 -14.26
CA SER A 175 -13.41 19.58 -14.53
C SER A 175 -12.60 19.05 -13.33
N PHE A 176 -11.77 19.89 -12.71
CA PHE A 176 -11.03 19.51 -11.50
C PHE A 176 -11.96 19.19 -10.33
N CYS A 177 -13.05 19.93 -10.14
CA CYS A 177 -14.06 19.60 -9.13
C CYS A 177 -14.59 18.17 -9.30
N VAL A 178 -14.97 17.78 -10.52
CA VAL A 178 -15.52 16.44 -10.79
C VAL A 178 -14.48 15.37 -10.47
N LEU A 179 -13.25 15.53 -10.96
CA LEU A 179 -12.17 14.56 -10.70
C LEU A 179 -11.84 14.44 -9.20
N PHE A 180 -11.81 15.54 -8.47
CA PHE A 180 -11.57 15.50 -7.02
C PHE A 180 -12.80 14.99 -6.24
N GLU A 181 -14.02 15.17 -6.74
CA GLU A 181 -15.23 14.53 -6.17
C GLU A 181 -15.16 13.00 -6.33
N ASP A 182 -14.67 12.50 -7.47
CA ASP A 182 -14.44 11.06 -7.68
C ASP A 182 -13.37 10.53 -6.70
N VAL A 183 -12.26 11.26 -6.51
CA VAL A 183 -11.25 10.93 -5.49
C VAL A 183 -11.84 10.92 -4.09
N PHE A 184 -12.75 11.86 -3.78
CA PHE A 184 -13.37 11.94 -2.46
C PHE A 184 -14.31 10.76 -2.17
N GLU A 185 -15.10 10.34 -3.15
CA GLU A 185 -15.97 9.15 -3.03
C GLU A 185 -15.14 7.87 -2.86
N GLU A 186 -14.03 7.72 -3.58
CA GLU A 186 -13.08 6.62 -3.35
C GLU A 186 -12.47 6.68 -1.94
N ILE A 187 -12.11 7.86 -1.44
CA ILE A 187 -11.58 7.99 -0.08
C ILE A 187 -12.63 7.67 0.99
N ARG A 188 -13.90 7.96 0.70
CA ARG A 188 -14.99 7.60 1.59
C ARG A 188 -15.19 6.10 1.63
N SER A 189 -15.10 5.42 0.47
CA SER A 189 -15.17 3.96 0.39
C SER A 189 -14.02 3.31 1.17
N LEU A 190 -12.80 3.85 1.09
CA LEU A 190 -11.61 3.38 1.83
C LEU A 190 -11.84 3.23 3.33
N GLN A 191 -12.63 4.11 3.95
CA GLN A 191 -12.86 4.08 5.40
C GLN A 191 -13.77 2.94 5.86
N THR A 192 -14.59 2.42 4.95
CA THR A 192 -15.57 1.36 5.21
C THR A 192 -15.18 0.00 4.63
N SER A 193 -14.21 0.00 3.71
CA SER A 193 -13.83 -1.14 2.89
C SER A 193 -12.83 -2.10 3.55
N VAL A 194 -12.75 -3.32 2.99
CA VAL A 194 -11.76 -4.34 3.38
C VAL A 194 -10.38 -4.00 2.79
N MET A 195 -9.29 -4.44 3.42
CA MET A 195 -7.91 -4.08 3.04
C MET A 195 -7.56 -4.39 1.57
N GLN A 196 -8.20 -5.38 0.94
CA GLN A 196 -8.02 -5.68 -0.50
C GLN A 196 -8.63 -4.61 -1.39
N GLU A 197 -9.84 -4.17 -1.08
CA GLU A 197 -10.52 -3.07 -1.78
C GLU A 197 -9.75 -1.75 -1.58
N VAL A 198 -9.13 -1.54 -0.41
CA VAL A 198 -8.27 -0.39 -0.15
C VAL A 198 -7.10 -0.31 -1.13
N LYS A 199 -6.56 -1.45 -1.55
CA LYS A 199 -5.49 -1.50 -2.55
C LYS A 199 -5.99 -1.05 -3.93
N ASP A 200 -7.12 -1.60 -4.36
CA ASP A 200 -7.70 -1.30 -5.67
C ASP A 200 -8.11 0.19 -5.74
N SER A 201 -8.71 0.73 -4.67
CA SER A 201 -9.02 2.16 -4.57
C SER A 201 -7.76 3.04 -4.59
N ALA A 202 -6.63 2.60 -4.01
CA ALA A 202 -5.37 3.35 -4.12
C ALA A 202 -4.85 3.41 -5.58
N GLU A 203 -5.00 2.33 -6.35
CA GLU A 203 -4.69 2.31 -7.79
C GLU A 203 -5.65 3.19 -8.59
N ASN A 204 -6.95 3.15 -8.28
CA ASN A 204 -7.98 4.00 -8.90
C ASN A 204 -7.71 5.48 -8.65
N ILE A 205 -7.43 5.87 -7.40
CA ILE A 205 -7.08 7.26 -7.04
C ILE A 205 -5.84 7.71 -7.82
N ALA A 206 -4.82 6.86 -7.95
CA ALA A 206 -3.64 7.20 -8.75
C ALA A 206 -3.97 7.41 -10.23
N GLY A 207 -4.90 6.61 -10.80
CA GLY A 207 -5.42 6.80 -12.15
C GLY A 207 -6.15 8.14 -12.31
N ILE A 208 -7.04 8.49 -11.38
CA ILE A 208 -7.77 9.77 -11.41
C ILE A 208 -6.79 10.96 -11.30
N LEU A 209 -5.74 10.85 -10.48
CA LEU A 209 -4.70 11.88 -10.39
C LEU A 209 -3.87 12.00 -11.68
N ASP A 210 -3.67 10.92 -12.43
CA ASP A 210 -3.04 10.99 -13.76
C ASP A 210 -3.93 11.77 -14.73
N ASP A 211 -5.26 11.57 -14.68
CA ASP A 211 -6.21 12.33 -15.49
C ASP A 211 -6.22 13.82 -15.12
N VAL A 212 -6.13 14.16 -13.82
CA VAL A 212 -5.95 15.54 -13.34
C VAL A 212 -4.66 16.15 -13.91
N TRP A 213 -3.56 15.40 -13.93
CA TRP A 213 -2.27 15.90 -14.41
C TRP A 213 -2.23 16.11 -15.94
N ARG A 214 -2.89 15.24 -16.69
CA ARG A 214 -2.99 15.28 -18.16
C ARG A 214 -3.97 16.33 -18.67
N TYR A 215 -4.66 17.05 -17.79
CA TYR A 215 -5.60 18.08 -18.19
C TYR A 215 -4.88 19.29 -18.81
N THR A 216 -5.00 19.42 -20.13
CA THR A 216 -4.19 20.37 -20.94
C THR A 216 -4.67 21.82 -20.92
N VAL A 217 -5.92 22.06 -20.53
CA VAL A 217 -6.54 23.39 -20.65
C VAL A 217 -5.96 24.37 -19.61
N HIS A 218 -5.58 23.88 -18.43
CA HIS A 218 -4.84 24.64 -17.44
C HIS A 218 -3.91 23.70 -16.66
N PRO A 219 -2.57 23.89 -16.70
CA PRO A 219 -1.64 23.01 -16.01
C PRO A 219 -1.83 23.08 -14.50
N TYR A 220 -1.86 21.92 -13.85
CA TYR A 220 -1.94 21.81 -12.40
C TYR A 220 -0.54 22.00 -11.79
N SER A 221 -0.41 22.76 -10.70
CA SER A 221 0.92 23.06 -10.14
C SER A 221 1.57 21.84 -9.47
N GLU A 222 2.86 21.61 -9.73
CA GLU A 222 3.66 20.53 -9.11
C GLU A 222 3.57 20.53 -7.57
N ASN A 223 3.70 21.70 -6.94
CA ASN A 223 3.68 21.83 -5.47
C ASN A 223 2.34 21.42 -4.85
N ARG A 224 1.20 21.68 -5.52
CA ARG A 224 -0.11 21.19 -5.06
C ARG A 224 -0.23 19.68 -5.23
N MET A 225 0.29 19.13 -6.33
CA MET A 225 0.20 17.67 -6.57
C MET A 225 1.00 16.89 -5.54
N ILE A 226 2.20 17.37 -5.19
CA ILE A 226 3.00 16.87 -4.07
C ILE A 226 2.18 16.86 -2.78
N HIS A 227 1.51 17.98 -2.49
CA HIS A 227 0.68 18.12 -1.28
C HIS A 227 -0.53 17.17 -1.28
N ILE A 228 -1.18 16.97 -2.42
CA ILE A 228 -2.29 16.01 -2.57
C ILE A 228 -1.80 14.58 -2.37
N PHE A 229 -0.63 14.21 -2.91
CA PHE A 229 -0.03 12.90 -2.65
C PHE A 229 0.23 12.66 -1.17
N ASP A 230 0.68 13.68 -0.44
CA ASP A 230 0.89 13.60 1.00
C ASP A 230 -0.43 13.45 1.77
N ILE A 231 -1.45 14.24 1.44
CA ILE A 231 -2.77 14.13 2.08
C ILE A 231 -3.35 12.73 1.88
N ILE A 232 -3.36 12.22 0.65
CA ILE A 232 -3.89 10.88 0.35
C ILE A 232 -3.04 9.81 1.04
N GLY A 233 -1.71 9.94 1.00
CA GLY A 233 -0.79 9.05 1.70
C GLY A 233 -1.05 9.00 3.21
N HIS A 234 -1.31 10.14 3.84
CA HIS A 234 -1.70 10.24 5.25
C HIS A 234 -3.05 9.57 5.53
N ILE A 235 -4.04 9.75 4.66
CA ILE A 235 -5.36 9.13 4.78
C ILE A 235 -5.25 7.61 4.70
N ILE A 236 -4.55 7.07 3.69
CA ILE A 236 -4.32 5.63 3.51
C ILE A 236 -3.63 5.05 4.76
N CYS A 237 -2.56 5.69 5.24
CA CYS A 237 -1.87 5.24 6.45
C CYS A 237 -2.78 5.30 7.67
N SER A 238 -3.63 6.33 7.81
CA SER A 238 -4.58 6.47 8.92
C SER A 238 -5.64 5.36 8.92
N VAL A 239 -6.15 4.97 7.74
CA VAL A 239 -7.07 3.84 7.60
C VAL A 239 -6.41 2.54 8.07
N ILE A 240 -5.18 2.28 7.62
CA ILE A 240 -4.41 1.09 8.03
C ILE A 240 -4.12 1.12 9.54
N GLN A 241 -3.75 2.29 10.08
CA GLN A 241 -3.52 2.47 11.52
C GLN A 241 -4.75 2.15 12.34
N LYS A 242 -5.93 2.63 11.92
CA LYS A 242 -7.21 2.33 12.58
C LYS A 242 -7.50 0.83 12.54
N ALA A 243 -7.36 0.20 11.37
CA ALA A 243 -7.59 -1.24 11.21
C ALA A 243 -6.67 -2.09 12.10
N VAL A 244 -5.36 -1.77 12.13
CA VAL A 244 -4.38 -2.48 12.97
C VAL A 244 -4.64 -2.23 14.46
N SER A 245 -5.00 -1.00 14.85
CA SER A 245 -5.24 -0.63 16.25
C SER A 245 -6.50 -1.27 16.83
N GLN A 246 -7.52 -1.53 16.01
CA GLN A 246 -8.74 -2.24 16.45
C GLN A 246 -8.47 -3.67 16.92
N ILE A 247 -7.48 -4.35 16.33
CA ILE A 247 -7.18 -5.76 16.61
C ILE A 247 -6.18 -5.92 17.77
N ASP A 248 -5.55 -4.81 18.20
CA ASP A 248 -4.46 -4.74 19.19
C ASP A 248 -3.33 -5.74 18.90
N PRO A 249 -2.25 -5.30 18.21
CA PRO A 249 -1.23 -6.19 17.66
C PRO A 249 -0.40 -6.93 18.72
N TRP A 250 -0.57 -6.62 20.02
CA TRP A 250 0.22 -7.20 21.12
C TRP A 250 -0.55 -8.14 22.04
N LYS A 251 -1.86 -8.29 21.87
CA LYS A 251 -2.63 -9.31 22.60
C LYS A 251 -2.27 -10.71 22.13
N ILE A 252 -2.23 -11.65 23.06
CA ILE A 252 -2.00 -13.06 22.76
C ILE A 252 -3.36 -13.66 22.42
N ASN A 253 -3.54 -14.08 21.18
CA ASN A 253 -4.78 -14.65 20.69
C ASN A 253 -4.53 -16.10 20.25
N ASP A 254 -5.61 -16.86 20.02
CA ASP A 254 -5.51 -18.21 19.46
C ASP A 254 -4.78 -18.20 18.09
N GLY A 255 -4.10 -19.30 17.77
CA GLY A 255 -3.21 -19.38 16.60
C GLY A 255 -3.85 -19.07 15.23
N PHE A 256 -5.19 -19.04 15.14
CA PHE A 256 -5.93 -18.57 13.96
C PHE A 256 -5.94 -17.05 13.85
N LYS A 257 -6.30 -16.34 14.94
CA LYS A 257 -6.31 -14.88 15.01
C LYS A 257 -4.91 -14.28 14.83
N ASP A 258 -3.88 -14.99 15.26
CA ASP A 258 -2.48 -14.60 15.02
C ASP A 258 -2.11 -14.64 13.52
N ASN A 259 -2.68 -15.55 12.74
CA ASN A 259 -2.47 -15.57 11.30
C ASN A 259 -3.29 -14.47 10.61
N GLU A 260 -4.53 -14.22 11.05
CA GLU A 260 -5.36 -13.11 10.55
C GLU A 260 -4.67 -11.75 10.74
N ILE A 261 -4.06 -11.52 11.92
CA ILE A 261 -3.25 -10.31 12.19
C ILE A 261 -2.09 -10.18 11.18
N LEU A 262 -1.37 -11.27 10.91
CA LEU A 262 -0.26 -11.25 9.97
C LEU A 262 -0.73 -11.02 8.53
N VAL A 263 -1.86 -11.61 8.14
CA VAL A 263 -2.47 -11.37 6.82
C VAL A 263 -2.86 -9.91 6.68
N LEU A 264 -3.57 -9.34 7.66
CA LEU A 264 -3.97 -7.93 7.65
C LEU A 264 -2.77 -6.97 7.61
N MET A 265 -1.69 -7.27 8.35
CA MET A 265 -0.45 -6.48 8.27
C MET A 265 0.23 -6.61 6.90
N THR A 266 0.22 -7.80 6.30
CA THR A 266 0.79 -8.04 4.96
C THR A 266 -0.01 -7.30 3.89
N GLU A 267 -1.34 -7.36 3.96
CA GLU A 267 -2.23 -6.63 3.07
C GLU A 267 -2.05 -5.12 3.24
N GLY A 268 -1.97 -4.62 4.48
CA GLY A 268 -1.67 -3.21 4.74
C GLY A 268 -0.31 -2.75 4.20
N LEU A 269 0.72 -3.59 4.29
CA LEU A 269 2.02 -3.33 3.66
C LEU A 269 1.91 -3.25 2.14
N ASN A 270 1.17 -4.17 1.53
CA ASN A 270 0.97 -4.19 0.07
C ASN A 270 0.23 -2.93 -0.40
N VAL A 271 -0.76 -2.44 0.34
CA VAL A 271 -1.47 -1.17 0.03
C VAL A 271 -0.48 -0.01 0.00
N VAL A 272 0.34 0.15 1.05
CA VAL A 272 1.31 1.25 1.15
C VAL A 272 2.35 1.17 0.03
N GLN A 273 2.84 -0.04 -0.28
CA GLN A 273 3.77 -0.26 -1.38
C GLN A 273 3.16 0.04 -2.75
N THR A 274 1.87 -0.29 -2.93
CA THR A 274 1.15 0.01 -4.17
C THR A 274 1.02 1.51 -4.35
N TRP A 275 0.66 2.25 -3.30
CA TRP A 275 0.59 3.71 -3.34
C TRP A 275 1.96 4.36 -3.61
N ILE A 276 3.01 3.94 -2.89
CA ILE A 276 4.38 4.42 -3.12
C ILE A 276 4.84 4.13 -4.56
N GLY A 277 4.56 2.92 -5.05
CA GLY A 277 4.86 2.50 -6.42
C GLY A 277 4.11 3.33 -7.45
N ALA A 278 2.83 3.63 -7.21
CA ALA A 278 2.00 4.48 -8.06
C ALA A 278 2.58 5.90 -8.15
N CYS A 279 2.83 6.56 -7.01
CA CYS A 279 3.46 7.90 -6.98
C CYS A 279 4.80 7.94 -7.71
N LYS A 280 5.64 6.93 -7.50
CA LYS A 280 6.93 6.80 -8.20
C LYS A 280 6.72 6.64 -9.71
N SER A 281 5.83 5.75 -10.14
CA SER A 281 5.57 5.50 -11.56
C SER A 281 5.02 6.74 -12.27
N LEU A 282 4.09 7.48 -11.66
CA LEU A 282 3.53 8.71 -12.21
C LEU A 282 4.61 9.77 -12.41
N THR A 283 5.42 10.01 -11.39
CA THR A 283 6.44 11.07 -11.41
C THR A 283 7.71 10.70 -12.20
N GLU A 284 8.05 9.41 -12.31
CA GLU A 284 9.26 8.93 -13.01
C GLU A 284 9.01 8.56 -14.47
N THR A 285 7.88 7.90 -14.77
CA THR A 285 7.65 7.29 -16.08
C THR A 285 6.54 7.93 -16.89
N TYR A 286 5.42 8.33 -16.28
CA TYR A 286 4.27 8.83 -17.04
C TYR A 286 4.37 10.32 -17.32
N TRP A 287 4.59 11.14 -16.29
CA TRP A 287 4.54 12.60 -16.41
C TRP A 287 5.75 13.25 -17.10
N PRO A 288 7.00 12.76 -16.95
CA PRO A 288 8.12 13.29 -17.73
C PRO A 288 7.98 13.06 -19.24
N ASN A 289 7.30 11.99 -19.63
CA ASN A 289 7.03 11.64 -21.03
C ASN A 289 5.84 12.40 -21.63
N TYR A 290 5.15 13.21 -20.83
CA TYR A 290 4.01 13.99 -21.29
C TYR A 290 4.43 15.39 -21.75
N ALA A 291 4.57 15.57 -23.07
CA ALA A 291 5.16 16.77 -23.67
C ALA A 291 4.43 18.09 -23.37
N LEU A 292 3.12 18.05 -23.08
CA LEU A 292 2.30 19.25 -22.84
C LEU A 292 2.42 19.75 -21.40
N HIS A 293 2.68 18.87 -20.44
CA HIS A 293 2.81 19.20 -19.02
C HIS A 293 3.84 18.27 -18.35
N PRO A 294 5.14 18.44 -18.67
CA PRO A 294 6.19 17.57 -18.18
C PRO A 294 6.48 17.86 -16.70
N TRP A 295 6.65 16.80 -15.92
CA TRP A 295 7.14 16.90 -14.55
C TRP A 295 8.61 17.34 -14.54
N LYS A 296 8.90 18.50 -13.93
CA LYS A 296 10.25 19.08 -13.85
C LYS A 296 10.98 18.70 -12.58
N GLY A 297 10.25 18.25 -11.56
CA GLY A 297 10.80 17.82 -10.27
C GLY A 297 11.50 16.46 -10.31
N ASN A 298 12.17 16.13 -9.21
CA ASN A 298 12.65 14.76 -8.99
C ASN A 298 11.47 13.81 -8.73
N THR A 299 11.71 12.50 -8.84
CA THR A 299 10.72 11.47 -8.47
C THR A 299 10.20 11.71 -7.06
N TYR A 300 8.88 11.83 -6.91
CA TYR A 300 8.27 12.12 -5.62
C TYR A 300 7.81 10.85 -4.93
N ILE A 301 8.31 10.64 -3.72
CA ILE A 301 7.88 9.56 -2.82
C ILE A 301 7.54 10.20 -1.47
N PRO A 302 6.31 10.02 -0.95
CA PRO A 302 5.95 10.53 0.37
C PRO A 302 6.81 9.88 1.46
N ASN A 303 7.72 10.67 2.06
CA ASN A 303 8.64 10.19 3.12
C ASN A 303 7.88 9.58 4.31
N PHE A 304 6.71 10.13 4.63
CA PHE A 304 5.85 9.61 5.68
C PHE A 304 5.39 8.18 5.40
N CYS A 305 4.98 7.87 4.17
CA CYS A 305 4.56 6.52 3.78
C CYS A 305 5.71 5.53 3.88
N VAL A 306 6.93 5.94 3.52
CA VAL A 306 8.14 5.11 3.66
C VAL A 306 8.42 4.81 5.13
N ASN A 307 8.39 5.82 6.00
CA ASN A 307 8.59 5.64 7.45
C ASN A 307 7.49 4.77 8.08
N PHE A 308 6.26 4.90 7.60
CA PHE A 308 5.16 4.04 8.00
C PHE A 308 5.37 2.59 7.56
N GLU A 309 5.79 2.38 6.30
CA GLU A 309 6.10 1.05 5.75
C GLU A 309 7.21 0.36 6.55
N THR A 310 8.30 1.06 6.88
CA THR A 310 9.40 0.50 7.67
C THR A 310 8.93 0.08 9.06
N ARG A 311 8.17 0.95 9.77
CA ARG A 311 7.61 0.62 11.08
C ARG A 311 6.62 -0.54 11.00
N LEU A 312 5.77 -0.59 9.98
CA LEU A 312 4.83 -1.70 9.78
C LEU A 312 5.56 -3.03 9.49
N LYS A 313 6.65 -3.00 8.72
CA LYS A 313 7.53 -4.16 8.50
C LYS A 313 8.18 -4.64 9.80
N GLU A 314 8.65 -3.72 10.65
CA GLU A 314 9.22 -4.06 11.96
C GLU A 314 8.20 -4.78 12.84
N ILE A 315 6.98 -4.25 12.97
CA ILE A 315 5.89 -4.86 13.74
C ILE A 315 5.55 -6.24 13.18
N HIS A 316 5.39 -6.34 11.85
CA HIS A 316 5.12 -7.60 11.17
C HIS A 316 6.22 -8.63 11.45
N ASN A 317 7.50 -8.24 11.41
CA ASN A 317 8.63 -9.12 11.71
C ASN A 317 8.61 -9.59 13.16
N ILE A 318 8.37 -8.69 14.13
CA ILE A 318 8.26 -9.04 15.55
C ILE A 318 7.13 -10.05 15.76
N ARG A 319 5.94 -9.79 15.20
CA ARG A 319 4.78 -10.69 15.33
C ARG A 319 5.00 -12.02 14.61
N SER A 320 5.62 -12.00 13.44
CA SER A 320 5.96 -13.19 12.66
C SER A 320 6.95 -14.08 13.41
N THR A 321 7.99 -13.50 14.02
CA THR A 321 8.94 -14.25 14.84
C THR A 321 8.24 -14.89 16.04
N TYR A 322 7.40 -14.14 16.77
CA TYR A 322 6.62 -14.69 17.88
C TYR A 322 5.73 -15.87 17.46
N ASN A 323 4.98 -15.74 16.36
CA ASN A 323 4.10 -16.80 15.85
C ASN A 323 4.90 -18.05 15.43
N GLN A 324 6.04 -17.86 14.75
CA GLN A 324 6.93 -18.96 14.37
C GLN A 324 7.55 -19.67 15.59
N LEU A 325 7.96 -18.91 16.61
CA LEU A 325 8.47 -19.47 17.87
C LEU A 325 7.40 -20.35 18.55
N ILE A 326 6.17 -19.84 18.71
CA ILE A 326 5.09 -20.56 19.36
C ILE A 326 4.66 -21.82 18.59
N LYS A 327 4.76 -21.81 17.27
CA LYS A 327 4.48 -23.01 16.45
C LYS A 327 5.54 -24.10 16.59
N LEU A 328 6.77 -23.77 16.96
CA LEU A 328 7.88 -24.72 17.10
C LEU A 328 8.09 -25.21 18.54
N LEU A 329 7.70 -24.42 19.54
CA LEU A 329 7.81 -24.77 20.96
C LEU A 329 6.66 -25.69 21.41
N THR A 330 6.96 -26.65 22.28
CA THR A 330 5.93 -27.47 22.94
C THR A 330 5.25 -26.67 24.06
N GLU A 331 4.08 -27.12 24.54
CA GLU A 331 3.35 -26.41 25.62
C GLU A 331 4.19 -26.29 26.91
N ASN A 332 4.95 -27.33 27.26
CA ASN A 332 5.85 -27.31 28.42
C ASN A 332 6.97 -26.28 28.25
N GLU A 333 7.59 -26.22 27.07
CA GLU A 333 8.65 -25.24 26.78
C GLU A 333 8.13 -23.80 26.77
N LYS A 334 6.87 -23.59 26.33
CA LYS A 334 6.23 -22.27 26.34
C LYS A 334 6.10 -21.73 27.76
N VAL A 335 5.76 -22.60 28.70
CA VAL A 335 5.65 -22.28 30.14
C VAL A 335 7.03 -22.03 30.73
N GLU A 336 8.02 -22.89 30.47
CA GLU A 336 9.40 -22.71 30.94
C GLU A 336 10.03 -21.38 30.48
N LEU A 337 9.77 -20.99 29.23
CA LEU A 337 10.35 -19.80 28.62
C LEU A 337 9.54 -18.52 28.89
N ASN A 338 8.44 -18.60 29.65
CA ASN A 338 7.51 -17.49 29.88
C ASN A 338 7.08 -16.80 28.56
N SER A 339 6.69 -17.59 27.56
CA SER A 339 6.40 -17.08 26.21
C SER A 339 5.31 -16.01 26.18
N HIS A 340 4.43 -15.99 27.19
CA HIS A 340 3.40 -14.97 27.37
C HIS A 340 3.93 -13.56 27.66
N GLN A 341 5.19 -13.42 28.10
CA GLN A 341 5.81 -12.15 28.46
C GLN A 341 6.69 -11.56 27.34
N PHE A 342 6.83 -12.27 26.21
CA PHE A 342 7.69 -11.81 25.11
C PHE A 342 7.20 -10.50 24.52
N LEU A 343 5.88 -10.31 24.38
CA LEU A 343 5.29 -9.12 23.77
C LEU A 343 4.95 -7.98 24.76
N GLU A 344 5.12 -8.20 26.06
CA GLU A 344 4.86 -7.19 27.09
C GLU A 344 5.63 -5.87 26.91
N PRO A 345 6.90 -5.84 26.47
CA PRO A 345 7.65 -4.59 26.29
C PRO A 345 6.98 -3.59 25.36
N PHE A 346 6.08 -4.05 24.48
CA PHE A 346 5.42 -3.21 23.48
C PHE A 346 4.04 -2.70 23.88
N LYS A 347 3.42 -3.24 24.95
CA LYS A 347 2.03 -2.90 25.33
C LYS A 347 1.84 -1.43 25.71
N ASN A 348 2.89 -0.79 26.23
CA ASN A 348 2.83 0.58 26.74
C ASN A 348 3.48 1.61 25.81
N ILE A 349 3.89 1.21 24.60
CA ILE A 349 4.60 2.08 23.66
C ILE A 349 3.66 2.46 22.53
N ASN A 350 3.61 3.75 22.21
CA ASN A 350 2.91 4.20 21.01
C ASN A 350 3.71 3.80 19.77
N ILE A 351 3.20 2.80 19.08
CA ILE A 351 3.80 2.15 17.91
C ILE A 351 3.91 3.13 16.73
N TRP A 352 3.00 4.11 16.66
CA TRP A 352 2.81 5.03 15.54
C TRP A 352 3.68 6.29 15.62
N ILE A 353 4.61 6.37 16.58
CA ILE A 353 5.64 7.40 16.59
C ILE A 353 6.82 6.91 15.72
N TYR A 354 6.79 7.26 14.44
CA TYR A 354 7.83 6.96 13.45
C TYR A 354 8.42 8.21 12.77
N ASN A 355 7.95 9.40 13.14
CA ASN A 355 8.57 10.65 12.70
C ASN A 355 9.75 10.99 13.63
N GLY A 356 10.94 10.53 13.27
CA GLY A 356 12.20 10.79 13.99
C GLY A 356 12.66 9.65 14.90
N PRO A 357 13.81 9.83 15.60
CA PRO A 357 14.41 8.80 16.44
C PRO A 357 13.50 8.46 17.63
N ASN A 358 13.06 7.20 17.72
CA ASN A 358 12.21 6.73 18.79
C ASN A 358 12.96 5.75 19.68
N GLN A 359 13.71 6.30 20.64
CA GLN A 359 14.53 5.53 21.56
C GLN A 359 13.71 4.55 22.44
N SER A 360 12.43 4.88 22.70
CA SER A 360 11.55 3.97 23.44
C SER A 360 11.26 2.70 22.65
N TRP A 361 11.00 2.83 21.34
CA TRP A 361 10.80 1.70 20.43
C TRP A 361 12.05 0.83 20.31
N GLU A 362 13.20 1.46 20.05
CA GLU A 362 14.49 0.75 19.94
C GLU A 362 14.82 -0.04 21.21
N SER A 363 14.60 0.55 22.38
CA SER A 363 14.81 -0.13 23.66
C SER A 363 13.87 -1.33 23.87
N ALA A 364 12.62 -1.23 23.41
CA ALA A 364 11.67 -2.34 23.49
C ALA A 364 12.01 -3.47 22.51
N VAL A 365 12.45 -3.14 21.30
CA VAL A 365 12.96 -4.12 20.33
C VAL A 365 14.20 -4.83 20.89
N ALA A 366 15.12 -4.09 21.51
CA ALA A 366 16.29 -4.67 22.18
C ALA A 366 15.88 -5.60 23.33
N ASN A 367 14.94 -5.19 24.18
CA ASN A 367 14.42 -6.01 25.27
C ASN A 367 13.73 -7.29 24.76
N PHE A 368 12.91 -7.19 23.73
CA PHE A 368 12.30 -8.34 23.05
C PHE A 368 13.36 -9.30 22.52
N SER A 369 14.39 -8.75 21.84
CA SER A 369 15.48 -9.56 21.29
C SER A 369 16.25 -10.30 22.37
N ALA A 370 16.49 -9.67 23.53
CA ALA A 370 17.15 -10.28 24.68
C ALA A 370 16.30 -11.40 25.31
N LYS A 371 14.99 -11.18 25.51
CA LYS A 371 14.07 -12.19 26.08
C LYS A 371 13.95 -13.46 25.22
N ILE A 372 14.08 -13.33 23.89
CA ILE A 372 13.89 -14.45 22.95
C ILE A 372 15.16 -15.29 22.73
N ARG A 373 16.37 -14.79 23.07
CA ARG A 373 17.63 -15.54 22.92
C ARG A 373 17.59 -17.00 23.44
N PRO A 374 17.06 -17.30 24.65
CA PRO A 374 16.98 -18.69 25.12
C PRO A 374 16.04 -19.55 24.26
N ALA A 375 14.96 -18.98 23.74
CA ALA A 375 14.04 -19.67 22.84
C ALA A 375 14.70 -19.94 21.47
N GLU A 376 15.50 -19.01 20.95
CA GLU A 376 16.26 -19.18 19.71
C GLU A 376 17.26 -20.34 19.78
N SER A 377 17.98 -20.46 20.90
CA SER A 377 18.93 -21.58 21.08
C SER A 377 18.21 -22.93 21.05
N LYS A 378 17.12 -23.07 21.82
CA LYS A 378 16.32 -24.31 21.84
C LYS A 378 15.72 -24.64 20.47
N ILE A 379 15.26 -23.64 19.72
CA ILE A 379 14.68 -23.89 18.40
C ILE A 379 15.75 -24.23 17.37
N THR A 380 16.94 -23.65 17.47
CA THR A 380 18.07 -24.03 16.63
C THR A 380 18.41 -25.51 16.79
N GLU A 381 18.41 -26.04 18.03
CA GLU A 381 18.60 -27.48 18.31
C GLU A 381 17.52 -28.35 17.65
N LYS A 382 16.29 -27.84 17.52
CA LYS A 382 15.18 -28.54 16.83
C LYS A 382 15.21 -28.40 15.31
N LEU A 383 15.66 -27.27 14.78
CA LEU A 383 15.68 -26.99 13.34
C LEU A 383 16.83 -27.72 12.65
N LYS A 384 18.02 -27.82 13.27
CA LYS A 384 19.17 -28.56 12.74
C LYS A 384 18.83 -29.97 12.23
N PRO A 385 18.28 -30.88 13.04
CA PRO A 385 17.96 -32.23 12.57
C PRO A 385 16.81 -32.25 11.54
N ARG A 386 15.91 -31.26 11.56
CA ARG A 386 14.82 -31.18 10.58
C ARG A 386 15.33 -30.77 9.21
N MET A 387 16.31 -29.87 9.14
CA MET A 387 16.96 -29.52 7.88
C MET A 387 17.69 -30.74 7.30
N ASN A 388 18.47 -31.45 8.10
CA ASN A 388 19.35 -32.51 7.57
C ASN A 388 18.60 -33.77 7.10
N ASN A 389 17.42 -34.06 7.66
CA ASN A 389 16.67 -35.28 7.36
C ASN A 389 15.58 -35.08 6.29
N THR A 390 15.53 -33.91 5.65
CA THR A 390 14.42 -33.52 4.79
C THR A 390 14.87 -33.33 3.35
N SER A 391 14.03 -33.69 2.38
CA SER A 391 14.34 -33.47 0.96
C SER A 391 14.48 -31.97 0.63
N THR A 392 15.28 -31.61 -0.37
CA THR A 392 15.51 -30.19 -0.72
C THR A 392 14.22 -29.40 -0.98
N LYS A 393 13.20 -30.04 -1.58
CA LYS A 393 11.88 -29.41 -1.81
C LYS A 393 11.15 -29.13 -0.50
N GLN A 394 11.11 -30.11 0.40
CA GLN A 394 10.48 -29.93 1.72
C GLN A 394 11.26 -28.93 2.58
N MET A 395 12.60 -28.92 2.48
CA MET A 395 13.45 -27.97 3.18
C MET A 395 13.18 -26.54 2.69
N LEU A 396 12.97 -26.32 1.39
CA LEU A 396 12.55 -25.03 0.85
C LEU A 396 11.22 -24.55 1.46
N TYR A 397 10.22 -25.43 1.59
CA TYR A 397 8.95 -25.08 2.24
C TYR A 397 9.12 -24.78 3.74
N GLU A 398 9.90 -25.57 4.48
CA GLU A 398 10.17 -25.30 5.89
C GLU A 398 10.94 -23.99 6.07
N PHE A 399 11.92 -23.70 5.21
CA PHE A 399 12.67 -22.46 5.21
C PHE A 399 11.76 -21.26 4.99
N ILE A 400 10.92 -21.28 3.95
CA ILE A 400 9.96 -20.21 3.66
C ILE A 400 8.99 -20.01 4.83
N ARG A 401 8.55 -21.09 5.47
CA ARG A 401 7.65 -21.05 6.62
C ARG A 401 8.27 -20.40 7.86
N TYR A 402 9.57 -20.63 8.10
CA TYR A 402 10.30 -20.15 9.28
C TYR A 402 11.33 -19.05 8.95
N LYS A 403 11.18 -18.38 7.81
CA LYS A 403 12.17 -17.42 7.29
C LYS A 403 12.50 -16.28 8.26
N THR A 404 11.49 -15.72 8.93
CA THR A 404 11.72 -14.58 9.84
C THR A 404 12.51 -14.99 11.08
N LEU A 405 12.35 -16.23 11.55
CA LEU A 405 13.14 -16.81 12.63
C LEU A 405 14.56 -17.19 12.18
N ILE A 406 14.70 -17.86 11.02
CA ILE A 406 16.00 -18.30 10.50
C ILE A 406 16.92 -17.10 10.19
N ASN A 407 16.37 -15.98 9.73
CA ASN A 407 17.14 -14.77 9.44
C ASN A 407 17.66 -14.02 10.67
N ARG A 408 17.25 -14.41 11.88
CA ARG A 408 17.77 -13.76 13.09
C ARG A 408 19.24 -14.11 13.25
N PRO A 409 20.09 -13.15 13.65
CA PRO A 409 21.54 -13.30 13.57
C PRO A 409 22.07 -14.52 14.33
N LEU A 410 21.52 -14.80 15.53
CA LEU A 410 21.94 -15.94 16.35
C LEU A 410 21.55 -17.28 15.72
N VAL A 411 20.33 -17.37 15.18
CA VAL A 411 19.84 -18.60 14.52
C VAL A 411 20.56 -18.82 13.20
N LYS A 412 20.68 -17.77 12.37
CA LYS A 412 21.37 -17.81 11.07
C LYS A 412 22.82 -18.25 11.23
N HIS A 413 23.55 -17.68 12.19
CA HIS A 413 24.93 -18.09 12.47
C HIS A 413 25.01 -19.53 12.93
N ALA A 414 24.10 -19.97 13.81
CA ALA A 414 24.13 -21.33 14.34
C ALA A 414 23.73 -22.40 13.31
N LEU A 415 23.01 -22.02 12.25
CA LEU A 415 22.60 -22.86 11.12
C LEU A 415 23.46 -22.67 9.86
N SER A 416 24.52 -21.86 9.90
CA SER A 416 25.36 -21.50 8.74
C SER A 416 25.77 -22.70 7.89
N ASN A 417 26.36 -23.73 8.49
CA ASN A 417 26.77 -24.94 7.79
C ASN A 417 25.60 -25.64 7.07
N GLU A 418 24.43 -25.71 7.71
CA GLU A 418 23.25 -26.36 7.12
C GLU A 418 22.65 -25.51 6.00
N LEU A 419 22.75 -24.18 6.10
CA LEU A 419 22.33 -23.25 5.06
C LEU A 419 23.27 -23.31 3.84
N ASP A 420 24.57 -23.48 4.01
CA ASP A 420 25.51 -23.70 2.90
C ASP A 420 25.23 -25.02 2.16
N ILE A 421 24.97 -26.10 2.91
CA ILE A 421 24.56 -27.39 2.34
C ILE A 421 23.23 -27.22 1.62
N PHE A 422 22.29 -26.45 2.18
CA PHE A 422 21.01 -26.17 1.54
C PHE A 422 21.19 -25.40 0.23
N VAL A 423 21.98 -24.33 0.18
CA VAL A 423 22.26 -23.57 -1.06
C VAL A 423 22.90 -24.48 -2.11
N SER A 424 23.83 -25.34 -1.71
CA SER A 424 24.44 -26.33 -2.61
C SER A 424 23.41 -27.34 -3.14
N SER A 425 22.45 -27.75 -2.31
CA SER A 425 21.36 -28.63 -2.74
C SER A 425 20.34 -27.92 -3.65
N LEU A 426 20.12 -26.62 -3.46
CA LEU A 426 19.31 -25.79 -4.37
C LEU A 426 19.99 -25.64 -5.73
N LEU A 427 21.32 -25.46 -5.76
CA LEU A 427 22.11 -25.47 -7.00
C LEU A 427 21.93 -26.80 -7.74
N ALA A 428 22.04 -27.93 -7.04
CA ALA A 428 21.82 -29.25 -7.62
C ALA A 428 20.39 -29.42 -8.15
N MET A 429 19.38 -28.90 -7.44
CA MET A 429 17.99 -28.91 -7.90
C MET A 429 17.83 -28.11 -9.19
N VAL A 430 18.37 -26.88 -9.26
CA VAL A 430 18.31 -26.03 -10.45
C VAL A 430 19.01 -26.69 -11.64
N LYS A 431 20.18 -27.31 -11.43
CA LYS A 431 20.90 -28.09 -12.47
C LYS A 431 20.09 -29.31 -12.93
N THR A 432 19.38 -29.97 -12.01
CA THR A 432 18.50 -31.10 -12.35
C THR A 432 17.29 -30.65 -13.18
N ILE A 433 16.69 -29.50 -12.87
CA ILE A 433 15.58 -28.95 -13.68
C ILE A 433 16.10 -28.56 -15.08
N GLN A 434 17.31 -28.00 -15.15
CA GLN A 434 17.94 -27.66 -16.42
C GLN A 434 18.22 -28.90 -17.28
N SER A 435 18.71 -29.99 -16.70
CA SER A 435 18.92 -31.24 -17.46
C SER A 435 17.61 -31.86 -17.91
N GLN A 436 16.57 -31.84 -17.08
CA GLN A 436 15.22 -32.32 -17.42
C GLN A 436 14.57 -31.53 -18.55
N MET A 437 14.92 -30.26 -18.74
CA MET A 437 14.44 -29.47 -19.88
C MET A 437 15.00 -30.00 -21.20
N GLY A 438 16.25 -30.48 -21.20
CA GLY A 438 16.94 -31.01 -22.36
C GLY A 438 16.62 -32.47 -22.69
N SER A 439 16.01 -33.22 -21.76
CA SER A 439 15.55 -34.59 -22.01
C SER A 439 14.13 -34.61 -22.59
N ASP A 440 13.89 -35.45 -23.59
CA ASP A 440 12.55 -35.69 -24.15
C ASP A 440 11.66 -36.57 -23.26
N GLU A 441 12.25 -37.29 -22.31
CA GLU A 441 11.53 -38.03 -21.28
C GLU A 441 11.20 -37.07 -20.12
N VAL A 442 9.95 -36.60 -20.08
CA VAL A 442 9.41 -35.87 -18.92
C VAL A 442 9.17 -36.90 -17.82
N ASP A 443 10.25 -37.29 -17.12
CA ASP A 443 10.21 -38.28 -16.03
C ASP A 443 9.60 -37.67 -14.76
N VAL A 444 8.28 -37.44 -14.82
CA VAL A 444 7.56 -36.79 -13.73
C VAL A 444 6.36 -37.62 -13.36
N GLN A 445 6.34 -38.02 -12.09
CA GLN A 445 5.17 -38.45 -11.31
C GLN A 445 4.12 -37.31 -11.21
N MET A 446 3.81 -36.63 -12.31
CA MET A 446 2.70 -35.69 -12.40
C MET A 446 1.42 -36.49 -12.62
N TYR A 447 0.32 -36.07 -12.00
CA TYR A 447 -0.99 -36.65 -12.25
C TYR A 447 -1.31 -36.53 -13.75
N GLN A 448 -1.58 -37.67 -14.37
CA GLN A 448 -1.87 -37.79 -15.80
C GLN A 448 -3.37 -38.07 -15.99
N PRO A 449 -4.18 -37.06 -16.34
CA PRO A 449 -5.46 -37.35 -16.97
C PRO A 449 -5.20 -38.04 -18.31
N ALA A 450 -5.89 -39.14 -18.60
CA ALA A 450 -5.72 -39.91 -19.84
C ALA A 450 -6.04 -39.10 -21.13
N GLU A 451 -6.64 -37.92 -20.98
CA GLU A 451 -7.04 -37.02 -22.06
C GLU A 451 -6.01 -35.89 -22.36
N MET A 452 -4.91 -35.80 -21.59
CA MET A 452 -3.97 -34.67 -21.70
C MET A 452 -2.91 -34.91 -22.78
N SER A 453 -2.76 -33.94 -23.68
CA SER A 453 -1.76 -33.95 -24.76
C SER A 453 -0.33 -33.76 -24.22
N PRO A 454 0.69 -34.39 -24.84
CA PRO A 454 2.09 -34.20 -24.46
C PRO A 454 2.55 -32.73 -24.55
N LEU A 455 1.92 -31.94 -25.42
CA LEU A 455 2.19 -30.50 -25.52
C LEU A 455 1.76 -29.75 -24.25
N VAL A 456 0.52 -29.97 -23.81
CA VAL A 456 -0.04 -29.37 -22.59
C VAL A 456 0.75 -29.83 -21.38
N GLN A 457 1.18 -31.10 -21.36
CA GLN A 457 2.04 -31.63 -20.30
C GLN A 457 3.38 -30.89 -20.22
N ARG A 458 4.06 -30.68 -21.35
CA ARG A 458 5.35 -29.99 -21.38
C ARG A 458 5.21 -28.51 -20.99
N VAL A 459 4.13 -27.85 -21.40
CA VAL A 459 3.81 -26.47 -20.98
C VAL A 459 3.49 -26.38 -19.49
N GLN A 460 2.66 -27.29 -18.96
CA GLN A 460 2.33 -27.33 -17.53
C GLN A 460 3.57 -27.61 -16.68
N TRP A 461 4.41 -28.55 -17.10
CA TRP A 461 5.69 -28.83 -16.45
C TRP A 461 6.59 -27.58 -16.43
N ALA A 462 6.75 -26.91 -17.58
CA ALA A 462 7.59 -25.72 -17.69
C ALA A 462 7.10 -24.59 -16.78
N LYS A 463 5.78 -24.34 -16.72
CA LYS A 463 5.16 -23.36 -15.81
C LYS A 463 5.34 -23.72 -14.34
N GLN A 464 5.21 -24.99 -13.98
CA GLN A 464 5.44 -25.44 -12.59
C GLN A 464 6.90 -25.32 -12.18
N MET A 465 7.84 -25.64 -13.08
CA MET A 465 9.27 -25.45 -12.82
C MET A 465 9.64 -23.97 -12.78
N GLU A 466 9.01 -23.12 -13.60
CA GLU A 466 9.19 -21.66 -13.56
C GLU A 466 8.80 -21.11 -12.18
N ALA A 467 7.65 -21.52 -11.63
CA ALA A 467 7.21 -21.12 -10.30
C ALA A 467 8.19 -21.57 -9.20
N LYS A 468 8.66 -22.82 -9.25
CA LYS A 468 9.65 -23.34 -8.27
C LYS A 468 10.98 -22.60 -8.34
N VAL A 469 11.49 -22.35 -9.54
CA VAL A 469 12.76 -21.62 -9.72
C VAL A 469 12.62 -20.18 -9.24
N LYS A 470 11.46 -19.53 -9.45
CA LYS A 470 11.16 -18.21 -8.86
C LYS A 470 11.20 -18.23 -7.33
N GLU A 471 10.62 -19.24 -6.69
CA GLU A 471 10.70 -19.40 -5.23
C GLU A 471 12.16 -19.53 -4.75
N VAL A 472 13.00 -20.28 -5.48
CA VAL A 472 14.43 -20.42 -5.17
C VAL A 472 15.17 -19.08 -5.31
N VAL A 473 14.92 -18.32 -6.38
CA VAL A 473 15.51 -16.99 -6.58
C VAL A 473 15.13 -16.05 -5.44
N ILE A 474 13.83 -15.94 -5.13
CA ILE A 474 13.32 -15.10 -4.03
C ILE A 474 13.95 -15.50 -2.69
N CYS A 475 14.13 -16.81 -2.46
CA CYS A 475 14.75 -17.32 -1.25
C CYS A 475 16.22 -16.87 -1.13
N ILE A 476 16.98 -16.97 -2.22
CA ILE A 476 18.41 -16.65 -2.21
C ILE A 476 18.64 -15.14 -2.14
N GLU A 477 17.96 -14.35 -2.97
CA GLU A 477 18.12 -12.89 -3.02
C GLU A 477 17.83 -12.22 -1.67
N ASN A 478 16.78 -12.68 -0.99
CA ASN A 478 16.34 -12.02 0.25
C ASN A 478 17.05 -12.53 1.50
N TYR A 479 17.54 -13.77 1.51
CA TYR A 479 17.94 -14.44 2.76
C TYR A 479 19.32 -15.11 2.71
N LEU A 480 19.73 -15.64 1.56
CA LEU A 480 20.92 -16.50 1.44
C LEU A 480 22.02 -15.91 0.53
N GLY A 481 21.98 -14.61 0.22
CA GLY A 481 22.97 -13.98 -0.65
C GLY A 481 24.42 -14.04 -0.13
N GLU A 482 24.60 -14.18 1.18
CA GLU A 482 25.92 -14.21 1.86
C GLU A 482 26.66 -15.54 1.72
N PHE A 483 26.00 -16.62 1.30
CA PHE A 483 26.54 -17.97 1.28
C PHE A 483 27.26 -18.28 -0.04
N GLU A 484 28.19 -19.24 0.00
CA GLU A 484 28.91 -19.68 -1.19
C GLU A 484 27.93 -20.30 -2.21
N ASN A 485 28.22 -20.17 -3.50
CA ASN A 485 27.36 -20.58 -4.61
C ASN A 485 26.05 -19.78 -4.80
N SER A 486 25.70 -18.83 -3.92
CA SER A 486 24.48 -18.02 -4.06
C SER A 486 24.40 -17.30 -5.42
N GLU A 487 25.50 -16.65 -5.83
CA GLU A 487 25.59 -15.98 -7.13
C GLU A 487 25.51 -16.96 -8.32
N GLU A 488 26.09 -18.15 -8.20
CA GLU A 488 26.02 -19.17 -9.25
C GLU A 488 24.57 -19.66 -9.41
N VAL A 489 23.88 -19.92 -8.29
CA VAL A 489 22.47 -20.29 -8.33
C VAL A 489 21.64 -19.18 -8.97
N LEU A 490 21.84 -17.91 -8.60
CA LEU A 490 21.09 -16.80 -9.19
C LEU A 490 21.32 -16.67 -10.70
N LYS A 491 22.58 -16.80 -11.16
CA LYS A 491 22.93 -16.78 -12.59
C LYS A 491 22.26 -17.92 -13.35
N LEU A 492 22.37 -19.16 -12.84
CA LEU A 492 21.77 -20.34 -13.47
C LEU A 492 20.25 -20.30 -13.42
N ALA A 493 19.65 -19.89 -12.30
CA ALA A 493 18.21 -19.79 -12.14
C ALA A 493 17.61 -18.71 -13.06
N SER A 494 18.24 -17.55 -13.19
CA SER A 494 17.75 -16.49 -14.10
C SER A 494 17.98 -16.82 -15.58
N GLN A 495 18.98 -17.63 -15.93
CA GLN A 495 19.07 -18.24 -17.27
C GLN A 495 17.95 -19.27 -17.47
N LEU A 496 17.77 -20.20 -16.53
CA LEU A 496 16.75 -21.24 -16.59
C LEU A 496 15.33 -20.66 -16.67
N LEU A 497 15.04 -19.56 -15.97
CA LEU A 497 13.75 -18.87 -16.07
C LEU A 497 13.50 -18.28 -17.47
N ARG A 498 14.55 -17.75 -18.11
CA ARG A 498 14.46 -17.28 -19.50
C ARG A 498 14.24 -18.45 -20.45
N ASP A 499 14.99 -19.53 -20.28
CA ASP A 499 14.89 -20.73 -21.11
C ASP A 499 13.51 -21.41 -20.95
N LEU A 500 13.00 -21.55 -19.72
CA LEU A 500 11.65 -22.03 -19.43
C LEU A 500 10.59 -21.14 -20.09
N LYS A 501 10.75 -19.81 -20.00
CA LYS A 501 9.84 -18.88 -20.67
C LYS A 501 9.84 -19.06 -22.18
N THR A 502 11.02 -19.11 -22.78
CA THR A 502 11.18 -19.32 -24.22
C THR A 502 10.59 -20.65 -24.68
N THR A 503 10.80 -21.74 -23.94
CA THR A 503 10.29 -23.06 -24.31
C THR A 503 8.76 -23.11 -24.34
N TYR A 504 8.05 -22.64 -23.31
CA TYR A 504 6.59 -22.67 -23.36
C TYR A 504 6.00 -21.64 -24.33
N THR A 505 6.67 -20.51 -24.58
CA THR A 505 6.22 -19.56 -25.62
C THR A 505 6.37 -20.14 -27.01
N GLN A 506 7.49 -20.82 -27.30
CA GLN A 506 7.70 -21.49 -28.59
C GLN A 506 6.70 -22.63 -28.80
N LEU A 507 6.51 -23.49 -27.79
CA LEU A 507 5.50 -24.56 -27.85
C LEU A 507 4.09 -24.00 -28.12
N HIS A 508 3.74 -22.87 -27.52
CA HIS A 508 2.45 -22.20 -27.75
C HIS A 508 2.35 -21.58 -29.15
N GLU A 509 3.43 -20.98 -29.67
CA GLU A 509 3.49 -20.41 -31.02
C GLU A 509 3.42 -21.49 -32.10
N ASP A 510 4.15 -22.60 -31.92
CA ASP A 510 4.16 -23.74 -32.83
C ASP A 510 2.78 -24.41 -32.86
N TRP A 511 2.19 -24.66 -31.69
CA TRP A 511 0.81 -25.14 -31.58
C TRP A 511 -0.18 -24.19 -32.26
N SER A 512 -0.07 -22.88 -32.04
CA SER A 512 -0.94 -21.88 -32.66
C SER A 512 -0.84 -21.91 -34.18
N ARG A 513 0.37 -22.10 -34.72
CA ARG A 513 0.63 -22.21 -36.15
C ARG A 513 0.04 -23.49 -36.74
N ASP A 514 0.22 -24.61 -36.05
CA ASP A 514 -0.29 -25.92 -36.48
C ASP A 514 -1.82 -25.95 -36.53
N ILE A 515 -2.49 -25.42 -35.50
CA ILE A 515 -3.96 -25.33 -35.50
C ILE A 515 -4.47 -24.31 -36.52
N GLN A 516 -3.75 -23.19 -36.75
CA GLN A 516 -4.11 -22.26 -37.83
C GLN A 516 -3.98 -22.89 -39.21
N ALA A 517 -2.96 -23.71 -39.45
CA ALA A 517 -2.81 -24.45 -40.70
C ALA A 517 -3.96 -25.46 -40.86
N LEU A 518 -4.29 -26.20 -39.81
CA LEU A 518 -5.38 -27.17 -39.80
C LEU A 518 -6.76 -26.54 -40.08
N VAL A 519 -7.00 -25.33 -39.57
CA VAL A 519 -8.25 -24.58 -39.81
C VAL A 519 -8.28 -23.98 -41.22
N ARG A 520 -7.14 -23.60 -41.79
CA ARG A 520 -7.03 -23.07 -43.16
C ARG A 520 -7.18 -24.16 -44.23
N ASP A 521 -6.78 -25.39 -43.93
CA ASP A 521 -7.05 -26.56 -44.75
C ASP A 521 -8.53 -26.98 -44.60
N GLU A 522 -9.44 -26.21 -45.20
CA GLU A 522 -10.91 -26.35 -45.10
C GLU A 522 -11.44 -27.77 -45.42
N SER A 523 -10.66 -28.61 -46.09
CA SER A 523 -10.99 -30.02 -46.35
C SER A 523 -10.98 -30.93 -45.10
N ALA A 524 -10.35 -30.51 -44.01
CA ALA A 524 -10.21 -31.29 -42.77
C ALA A 524 -11.23 -30.90 -41.68
N ALA A 525 -11.65 -29.63 -41.64
CA ALA A 525 -12.55 -29.09 -40.62
C ALA A 525 -14.05 -29.35 -40.88
N ALA A 526 -14.44 -29.48 -42.16
CA ALA A 526 -15.81 -29.82 -42.54
C ALA A 526 -15.79 -30.45 -43.94
N GLY A 527 -15.46 -31.75 -44.03
CA GLY A 527 -15.76 -32.49 -45.25
C GLY A 527 -17.27 -32.39 -45.53
N ASP A 528 -17.64 -32.05 -46.77
CA ASP A 528 -19.00 -31.81 -47.30
C ASP A 528 -19.93 -33.07 -47.28
N GLY A 529 -19.86 -33.85 -46.21
CA GLY A 529 -20.58 -35.11 -46.04
C GLY A 529 -21.13 -35.27 -44.63
N PRO A 530 -22.12 -36.17 -44.44
CA PRO A 530 -22.76 -36.37 -43.14
C PRO A 530 -21.73 -36.83 -42.10
N VAL A 531 -21.76 -36.19 -40.92
CA VAL A 531 -20.90 -36.44 -39.74
C VAL A 531 -20.97 -37.89 -39.28
N VAL A 532 -22.03 -38.63 -39.64
CA VAL A 532 -22.24 -40.04 -39.35
C VAL A 532 -22.42 -40.83 -40.65
N ARG A 533 -21.57 -41.84 -40.88
CA ARG A 533 -21.73 -42.82 -41.95
C ARG A 533 -21.73 -44.22 -41.36
N PHE A 534 -22.63 -45.08 -41.81
CA PHE A 534 -22.55 -46.50 -41.48
C PHE A 534 -21.63 -47.19 -42.49
N SER A 535 -20.57 -47.82 -42.00
CA SER A 535 -19.71 -48.65 -42.86
C SER A 535 -20.47 -49.90 -43.29
N ARG A 536 -20.49 -50.18 -44.60
CA ARG A 536 -21.15 -51.38 -45.14
C ARG A 536 -20.41 -52.67 -44.81
N GLU A 537 -19.12 -52.59 -44.47
CA GLU A 537 -18.26 -53.74 -44.17
C GLU A 537 -18.30 -54.12 -42.70
N GLU A 538 -18.25 -53.15 -41.79
CA GLU A 538 -18.21 -53.42 -40.33
C GLU A 538 -19.57 -53.31 -39.62
N ARG A 539 -20.64 -52.83 -40.29
CA ARG A 539 -21.95 -52.49 -39.67
C ARG A 539 -21.85 -51.54 -38.47
N LEU A 540 -20.74 -50.83 -38.30
CA LEU A 540 -20.51 -49.88 -37.21
C LEU A 540 -20.77 -48.43 -37.67
N MET A 541 -21.20 -47.60 -36.73
CA MET A 541 -21.36 -46.16 -36.90
C MET A 541 -19.98 -45.49 -36.96
N GLU A 542 -19.60 -44.92 -38.10
CA GLU A 542 -18.39 -44.11 -38.27
C GLU A 542 -18.74 -42.62 -38.14
N VAL A 543 -18.21 -41.97 -37.09
CA VAL A 543 -18.30 -40.52 -36.92
C VAL A 543 -17.09 -39.91 -37.63
N ARG A 544 -17.30 -39.14 -38.71
CA ARG A 544 -16.25 -38.39 -39.40
C ARG A 544 -16.01 -37.07 -38.67
N PHE A 545 -15.21 -37.13 -37.61
CA PHE A 545 -14.67 -35.94 -36.97
C PHE A 545 -13.16 -36.11 -36.82
N GLU A 546 -12.36 -35.13 -37.23
CA GLU A 546 -10.91 -35.28 -37.17
C GLU A 546 -10.44 -35.33 -35.70
N PRO A 547 -9.79 -36.42 -35.26
CA PRO A 547 -9.40 -36.59 -33.86
C PRO A 547 -8.34 -35.58 -33.41
N ARG A 548 -7.74 -34.83 -34.33
CA ARG A 548 -6.83 -33.71 -34.05
C ARG A 548 -7.57 -32.45 -33.61
N LEU A 549 -8.75 -32.16 -34.18
CA LEU A 549 -9.57 -31.01 -33.80
C LEU A 549 -10.19 -31.16 -32.41
N VAL A 550 -10.60 -32.38 -32.02
CA VAL A 550 -11.07 -32.68 -30.65
C VAL A 550 -9.97 -32.42 -29.61
N ARG A 551 -8.73 -32.78 -29.96
CA ARG A 551 -7.54 -32.55 -29.12
C ARG A 551 -7.17 -31.06 -29.08
N ALA A 552 -7.22 -30.36 -30.21
CA ALA A 552 -6.95 -28.93 -30.27
C ALA A 552 -7.88 -28.11 -29.37
N GLU A 553 -9.16 -28.48 -29.27
CA GLU A 553 -10.14 -27.79 -28.42
C GLU A 553 -9.90 -28.06 -26.92
N SER A 554 -9.49 -29.28 -26.53
CA SER A 554 -9.10 -29.56 -25.14
C SER A 554 -7.76 -28.90 -24.78
N GLU A 555 -6.79 -28.91 -25.69
CA GLU A 555 -5.51 -28.21 -25.56
C GLU A 555 -5.71 -26.70 -25.40
N ALA A 556 -6.55 -26.08 -26.22
CA ALA A 556 -6.85 -24.66 -26.15
C ALA A 556 -7.48 -24.25 -24.81
N ARG A 557 -8.41 -25.07 -24.29
CA ARG A 557 -8.99 -24.85 -22.95
C ARG A 557 -7.94 -24.98 -21.85
N ALA A 558 -7.07 -25.99 -21.93
CA ALA A 558 -6.01 -26.21 -20.95
C ALA A 558 -4.95 -25.09 -20.97
N LEU A 559 -4.52 -24.65 -22.17
CA LEU A 559 -3.58 -23.53 -22.34
C LEU A 559 -4.19 -22.20 -21.87
N ALA A 560 -5.46 -21.96 -22.15
CA ALA A 560 -6.18 -20.79 -21.64
C ALA A 560 -6.23 -20.77 -20.11
N ALA A 561 -6.43 -21.93 -19.46
CA ALA A 561 -6.37 -22.05 -18.00
C ALA A 561 -4.97 -21.77 -17.42
N LEU A 562 -3.90 -21.98 -18.20
CA LEU A 562 -2.51 -21.66 -17.86
C LEU A 562 -2.11 -20.21 -18.22
N ALA A 563 -3.08 -19.34 -18.50
CA ALA A 563 -2.89 -17.95 -18.94
C ALA A 563 -2.14 -17.80 -20.28
N LEU A 564 -2.14 -18.84 -21.12
CA LEU A 564 -1.64 -18.85 -22.49
C LEU A 564 -2.82 -18.98 -23.44
N ALA A 565 -3.58 -17.89 -23.62
CA ALA A 565 -4.78 -17.92 -24.42
C ALA A 565 -4.45 -17.93 -25.93
N PRO A 566 -5.16 -18.72 -26.75
CA PRO A 566 -4.95 -18.74 -28.20
C PRO A 566 -5.24 -17.37 -28.84
N PRO A 567 -4.63 -17.04 -29.99
CA PRO A 567 -4.93 -15.82 -30.75
C PRO A 567 -6.43 -15.64 -31.02
N ALA A 568 -6.93 -14.40 -31.05
CA ALA A 568 -8.37 -14.10 -31.13
C ALA A 568 -9.07 -14.78 -32.32
N ALA A 569 -8.42 -14.83 -33.49
CA ALA A 569 -8.94 -15.51 -34.68
C ALA A 569 -9.08 -17.03 -34.48
N LEU A 570 -8.09 -17.67 -33.82
CA LEU A 570 -8.11 -19.09 -33.49
C LEU A 570 -9.16 -19.40 -32.43
N ARG A 571 -9.32 -18.51 -31.45
CA ARG A 571 -10.29 -18.63 -30.36
C ARG A 571 -11.73 -18.63 -30.88
N ALA A 572 -12.05 -17.75 -31.84
CA ALA A 572 -13.36 -17.72 -32.48
C ALA A 572 -13.65 -18.99 -33.28
N ALA A 573 -12.66 -19.48 -34.05
CA ALA A 573 -12.78 -20.72 -34.82
C ALA A 573 -12.96 -21.95 -33.91
N LEU A 574 -12.19 -22.06 -32.82
CA LEU A 574 -12.33 -23.14 -31.86
C LEU A 574 -13.65 -23.06 -31.07
N HIS A 575 -14.13 -21.85 -30.74
CA HIS A 575 -15.43 -21.68 -30.10
C HIS A 575 -16.57 -22.13 -31.00
N ALA A 576 -16.52 -21.85 -32.30
CA ALA A 576 -17.50 -22.36 -33.27
C ALA A 576 -17.51 -23.90 -33.35
N LEU A 577 -16.38 -24.56 -33.08
CA LEU A 577 -16.24 -26.02 -33.07
C LEU A 577 -16.72 -26.69 -31.78
N THR A 578 -16.95 -25.96 -30.69
CA THR A 578 -17.35 -26.55 -29.38
C THR A 578 -18.69 -27.29 -29.42
N ALA A 579 -19.73 -26.70 -30.03
CA ALA A 579 -21.05 -27.31 -30.17
C ALA A 579 -21.02 -28.60 -31.04
N PRO A 580 -20.44 -28.62 -32.25
CA PRO A 580 -20.35 -29.85 -33.04
C PRO A 580 -19.47 -30.92 -32.38
N LEU A 581 -18.42 -30.52 -31.63
CA LEU A 581 -17.59 -31.44 -30.85
C LEU A 581 -18.35 -32.12 -29.70
N ALA A 582 -19.23 -31.39 -29.00
CA ALA A 582 -20.08 -31.95 -27.96
C ALA A 582 -21.02 -33.03 -28.51
N HIS A 583 -21.61 -32.76 -29.69
CA HIS A 583 -22.45 -33.74 -30.39
C HIS A 583 -21.63 -34.95 -30.89
N ALA A 584 -20.42 -34.72 -31.43
CA ALA A 584 -19.53 -35.81 -31.86
C ALA A 584 -19.11 -36.71 -30.70
N ARG A 585 -18.77 -36.15 -29.53
CA ARG A 585 -18.42 -36.92 -28.32
C ARG A 585 -19.61 -37.75 -27.82
N ALA A 586 -20.82 -37.20 -27.81
CA ALA A 586 -22.03 -37.94 -27.46
C ALA A 586 -22.31 -39.10 -28.43
N LEU A 587 -22.08 -38.90 -29.72
CA LEU A 587 -22.20 -39.96 -30.74
C LEU A 587 -21.13 -41.05 -30.59
N HIS A 588 -19.90 -40.69 -30.23
CA HIS A 588 -18.84 -41.66 -29.92
C HIS A 588 -19.15 -42.47 -28.65
N GLN A 589 -19.70 -41.84 -27.61
CA GLN A 589 -20.14 -42.53 -26.40
C GLN A 589 -21.32 -43.47 -26.68
N ALA A 590 -22.29 -43.04 -27.50
CA ALA A 590 -23.40 -43.88 -27.93
C ALA A 590 -22.92 -45.09 -28.77
N ARG A 591 -21.94 -44.89 -29.67
CA ARG A 591 -21.27 -45.99 -30.39
C ARG A 591 -20.60 -46.95 -29.42
N ALA A 592 -19.83 -46.46 -28.45
CA ALA A 592 -19.17 -47.31 -27.47
C ALA A 592 -20.17 -48.11 -26.63
N ALA A 593 -21.29 -47.49 -26.23
CA ALA A 593 -22.37 -48.17 -25.50
C ALA A 593 -23.07 -49.25 -26.34
N HIS A 594 -23.24 -49.04 -27.65
CA HIS A 594 -23.83 -50.01 -28.57
C HIS A 594 -22.89 -51.16 -28.98
N VAL A 595 -21.58 -51.03 -28.79
CA VAL A 595 -20.60 -52.12 -29.00
C VAL A 595 -20.52 -53.06 -27.79
N PHE A 596 -20.96 -52.63 -26.60
CA PHE A 596 -20.92 -53.40 -25.35
C PHE A 596 -22.14 -54.27 -24.96
N PRO A 597 -23.16 -54.57 -25.79
CA PRO A 597 -24.13 -55.62 -25.48
C PRO A 597 -23.98 -56.82 -26.44
N CYS A 598 -22.89 -57.57 -26.37
CA CYS A 598 -22.75 -58.89 -27.04
C CYS A 598 -21.66 -59.80 -26.44
N ALA A 599 -21.26 -59.60 -25.18
CA ALA A 599 -20.33 -60.50 -24.49
C ALA A 599 -20.90 -61.00 -23.15
N SER A 600 -22.12 -61.53 -23.19
CA SER A 600 -22.66 -62.38 -22.12
C SER A 600 -23.95 -63.06 -22.60
N VAL A 601 -23.83 -64.12 -23.39
CA VAL A 601 -24.71 -65.31 -23.37
C VAL A 601 -23.85 -66.50 -23.78
#